data_AF-A0A1E1WSK7-F1
#
_entry.id   AF-A0A1E1WSK7-F1
#
_cell.length_a   1.000
_cell.length_b   1.000
_cell.length_c   1.000
_cell.angle_alpha   90.00
_cell.angle_beta   90.00
_cell.angle_gamma   90.00
#
_symmetry.space_group_name_H-M   'P 1'
#
loop_
_entity.id
_entity.type
_entity.pdbx_description
1 polymer ?
#
loop_
_entity_poly.entity_id
_entity_poly.type
_entity_poly.pdbx_seq_one_letter_code
_entity_poly.pdbx_strand_id
1 'polypeptide(L)'
;AGSPGEQLSRRCVLLLKAALKPDVWPHLCEPKLAWLDKVFATADSNAAACANACTALELLVFLLTVLRRDQALVALKPLQRGLAACVASNNAKIVRLTHNLLAKLTALFPTEPTGVAQVSKYEELETLYACVSKYAFEGLATYEKSAPGNAATALHGPLMMLKACCSSNPGYIDRLVLPLMRVLHRMVKDHVSS
;
A
#
# COMPACT_ATOMS: atom_id res chain seq x y z
N ALA A 1 2.25 26.20 1.45
CA ALA A 1 3.65 25.91 1.06
C ALA A 1 4.26 24.99 2.10
N GLY A 2 4.99 23.95 1.70
CA GLY A 2 5.58 22.98 2.64
C GLY A 2 6.76 23.58 3.42
N SER A 3 7.13 22.95 4.54
CA SER A 3 8.27 23.40 5.35
C SER A 3 9.59 23.35 4.54
N PRO A 4 10.62 24.13 4.89
CA PRO A 4 11.91 24.09 4.20
C PRO A 4 12.51 22.67 4.11
N GLY A 5 12.32 21.86 5.16
CA GLY A 5 12.76 20.46 5.19
C GLY A 5 11.99 19.58 4.20
N GLU A 6 10.67 19.75 4.08
CA GLU A 6 9.85 19.03 3.09
C GLU A 6 10.24 19.38 1.66
N GLN A 7 10.53 20.65 1.39
CA GLN A 7 10.95 21.11 0.07
C GLN A 7 12.32 20.52 -0.33
N LEU A 8 13.27 20.47 0.62
CA LEU A 8 14.56 19.83 0.41
C LEU A 8 14.42 18.33 0.14
N SER A 9 13.64 17.62 0.97
CA SER A 9 13.33 16.19 0.81
C SER A 9 12.79 15.88 -0.60
N ARG A 10 11.81 16.68 -1.05
CA ARG A 10 11.23 16.55 -2.40
C ARG A 10 12.27 16.76 -3.51
N ARG A 11 13.15 17.76 -3.38
CA ARG A 11 14.22 18.02 -4.35
C ARG A 11 15.23 16.87 -4.39
N CYS A 12 15.64 16.35 -3.23
CA CYS A 12 16.54 15.18 -3.14
C CYS A 12 15.93 13.96 -3.84
N VAL A 13 14.63 13.71 -3.66
CA VAL A 13 13.95 12.61 -4.34
C VAL A 13 13.86 12.84 -5.86
N LEU A 14 13.66 14.06 -6.33
CA LEU A 14 13.71 14.35 -7.76
C LEU A 14 15.11 14.10 -8.36
N LEU A 15 16.16 14.50 -7.65
CA LEU A 15 17.54 14.21 -8.06
C LEU A 15 17.81 12.70 -8.08
N LEU A 16 17.37 11.96 -7.06
CA LEU A 16 17.48 10.50 -7.03
C LEU A 16 16.74 9.86 -8.21
N LYS A 17 15.51 10.29 -8.51
CA LYS A 17 14.75 9.79 -9.66
C LYS A 17 15.45 10.07 -10.99
N ALA A 18 16.05 11.25 -11.14
CA ALA A 18 16.82 11.58 -12.34
C ALA A 18 18.10 10.76 -12.46
N ALA A 19 18.81 10.56 -11.35
CA ALA A 19 20.04 9.79 -11.31
C ALA A 19 19.79 8.29 -11.54
N LEU A 20 18.64 7.75 -11.09
CA LEU A 20 18.32 6.32 -11.15
C LEU A 20 17.58 5.90 -12.43
N LYS A 21 17.56 6.75 -13.47
CA LYS A 21 17.00 6.33 -14.74
C LYS A 21 17.86 5.23 -15.38
N PRO A 22 17.25 4.27 -16.11
CA PRO A 22 17.99 3.12 -16.66
C PRO A 22 19.12 3.50 -17.63
N ASP A 23 19.02 4.65 -18.29
CA ASP A 23 20.04 5.20 -19.20
C ASP A 23 21.28 5.75 -18.47
N VAL A 24 21.21 5.94 -17.15
CA VAL A 24 22.29 6.54 -16.35
C VAL A 24 23.18 5.49 -15.67
N TRP A 25 22.64 4.32 -15.32
CA TRP A 25 23.40 3.26 -14.61
C TRP A 25 23.49 1.96 -15.42
N PRO A 26 24.68 1.61 -15.95
CA PRO A 26 24.86 0.40 -16.75
C PRO A 26 24.91 -0.92 -15.94
N HIS A 27 25.03 -0.86 -14.59
CA HIS A 27 25.12 -2.05 -13.71
C HIS A 27 24.34 -1.86 -12.39
N LEU A 28 24.06 -2.99 -11.70
CA LEU A 28 23.23 -3.14 -10.49
C LEU A 28 23.19 -1.90 -9.58
N CYS A 29 22.08 -1.16 -9.60
CA CYS A 29 21.77 -0.24 -8.52
C CYS A 29 21.27 -1.04 -7.31
N GLU A 30 22.02 -1.04 -6.22
CA GLU A 30 21.62 -1.63 -4.93
C GLU A 30 21.29 -0.53 -3.92
N PRO A 31 20.09 0.08 -4.00
CA PRO A 31 19.73 1.14 -3.08
C PRO A 31 19.56 0.59 -1.66
N LYS A 32 20.30 1.14 -0.70
CA LYS A 32 20.12 0.83 0.74
C LYS A 32 18.90 1.56 1.29
N LEU A 33 17.74 0.91 1.24
CA LEU A 33 16.45 1.52 1.58
C LEU A 33 15.95 1.27 3.00
N ALA A 34 16.65 0.50 3.84
CA ALA A 34 16.15 0.08 5.16
C ALA A 34 15.67 1.24 6.06
N TRP A 35 16.23 2.45 5.90
CA TRP A 35 15.80 3.65 6.63
C TRP A 35 14.34 4.05 6.33
N LEU A 36 13.81 3.69 5.15
CA LEU A 36 12.43 3.95 4.77
C LEU A 36 11.43 3.23 5.69
N ASP A 37 11.79 2.08 6.28
CA ASP A 37 10.93 1.38 7.23
C ASP A 37 10.51 2.30 8.38
N LYS A 38 11.47 3.05 8.94
CA LYS A 38 11.23 4.01 10.03
C LYS A 38 10.39 5.20 9.57
N VAL A 39 10.60 5.67 8.34
CA VAL A 39 9.81 6.77 7.76
C VAL A 39 8.35 6.36 7.63
N PHE A 40 8.10 5.17 7.09
CA PHE A 40 6.75 4.64 6.94
C PHE A 40 6.09 4.32 8.29
N ALA A 41 6.84 3.76 9.24
CA ALA A 41 6.34 3.47 10.59
C ALA A 41 5.91 4.72 11.37
N THR A 42 6.41 5.91 11.00
CA THR A 42 6.09 7.19 11.67
C THR A 42 5.17 8.08 10.84
N ALA A 43 4.62 7.56 9.72
CA ALA A 43 3.79 8.24 8.75
C ALA A 43 2.68 9.13 9.34
N ASP A 44 1.99 8.67 10.37
CA ASP A 44 0.85 9.36 10.97
C ASP A 44 1.21 10.19 12.22
N SER A 45 2.49 10.32 12.56
CA SER A 45 2.92 11.02 13.78
C SER A 45 2.71 12.54 13.74
N ASN A 46 2.92 13.17 12.57
CA ASN A 46 2.66 14.59 12.33
C ASN A 46 2.65 14.90 10.83
N ALA A 47 2.31 16.14 10.46
CA ALA A 47 2.22 16.56 9.06
C ALA A 47 3.53 16.39 8.28
N ALA A 48 4.68 16.66 8.89
CA ALA A 48 5.98 16.52 8.24
C ALA A 48 6.36 15.05 8.02
N ALA A 49 6.08 14.18 8.99
CA ALA A 49 6.26 12.74 8.85
C ALA A 49 5.36 12.16 7.75
N CYS A 50 4.11 12.63 7.67
CA CYS A 50 3.19 12.28 6.59
C CYS A 50 3.74 12.71 5.22
N ALA A 51 4.24 13.95 5.11
CA ALA A 51 4.84 14.45 3.86
C ALA A 51 6.08 13.63 3.43
N ASN A 52 6.92 13.26 4.39
CA ASN A 52 8.09 12.40 4.15
C ASN A 52 7.68 11.00 3.71
N ALA A 53 6.71 10.38 4.38
CA ALA A 53 6.16 9.08 4.00
C ALA A 53 5.53 9.10 2.60
N CYS A 54 4.78 10.15 2.25
CA CYS A 54 4.24 10.31 0.91
C CYS A 54 5.34 10.35 -0.15
N THR A 55 6.38 11.15 0.09
CA THR A 55 7.51 11.28 -0.84
C THR A 55 8.27 9.96 -0.98
N ALA A 56 8.45 9.25 0.13
CA ALA A 56 9.06 7.92 0.16
C ALA A 56 8.23 6.86 -0.59
N LEU A 57 6.90 6.87 -0.46
CA LEU A 57 6.02 5.97 -1.22
C LEU A 57 6.12 6.25 -2.73
N GLU A 58 6.13 7.52 -3.14
CA GLU A 58 6.32 7.91 -4.54
C GLU A 58 7.71 7.55 -5.08
N LEU A 59 8.74 7.59 -4.23
CA LEU A 59 10.08 7.11 -4.58
C LEU A 59 10.05 5.59 -4.76
N LEU A 60 9.44 4.84 -3.85
CA LEU A 60 9.39 3.39 -3.91
C LEU A 60 8.62 2.90 -5.15
N VAL A 61 7.48 3.51 -5.48
CA VAL A 61 6.74 3.23 -6.73
C VAL A 61 7.63 3.42 -7.96
N PHE A 62 8.43 4.50 -7.99
CA PHE A 62 9.39 4.73 -9.07
C PHE A 62 10.51 3.69 -9.08
N LEU A 63 11.07 3.33 -7.92
CA LEU A 63 12.12 2.31 -7.82
C LEU A 63 11.64 0.97 -8.39
N LEU A 64 10.39 0.59 -8.16
CA LEU A 64 9.78 -0.60 -8.77
C LEU A 64 9.60 -0.51 -10.30
N THR A 65 9.86 0.63 -10.94
CA THR A 65 9.89 0.75 -12.41
C THR A 65 11.29 0.59 -12.99
N VAL A 66 12.33 0.84 -12.19
CA VAL A 66 13.72 0.87 -12.66
C VAL A 66 14.54 -0.32 -12.16
N LEU A 67 14.21 -0.86 -10.99
CA LEU A 67 14.89 -2.02 -10.42
C LEU A 67 14.45 -3.31 -11.11
N ARG A 68 15.39 -4.25 -11.24
CA ARG A 68 15.05 -5.63 -11.63
C ARG A 68 14.24 -6.30 -10.51
N ARG A 69 13.52 -7.38 -10.85
CA ARG A 69 12.62 -8.07 -9.91
C ARG A 69 13.34 -8.56 -8.64
N ASP A 70 14.53 -9.15 -8.79
CA ASP A 70 15.41 -9.61 -7.70
C ASP A 70 15.79 -8.44 -6.77
N GLN A 71 16.23 -7.33 -7.33
CA GLN A 71 16.63 -6.14 -6.57
C GLN A 71 15.45 -5.50 -5.84
N ALA A 72 14.28 -5.45 -6.47
CA ALA A 72 13.08 -4.94 -5.86
C ALA A 72 12.67 -5.77 -4.63
N LEU A 73 12.73 -7.10 -4.70
CA LEU A 73 12.43 -7.97 -3.55
C LEU A 73 13.41 -7.74 -2.39
N VAL A 74 14.72 -7.68 -2.68
CA VAL A 74 15.74 -7.37 -1.67
C VAL A 74 15.50 -6.00 -1.02
N ALA A 75 15.13 -4.99 -1.83
CA ALA A 75 14.85 -3.65 -1.35
C ALA A 75 13.58 -3.57 -0.48
N LEU A 76 12.57 -4.41 -0.74
CA LEU A 76 11.29 -4.44 -0.03
C LEU A 76 11.33 -5.25 1.27
N LYS A 77 12.21 -6.25 1.38
CA LYS A 77 12.33 -7.12 2.56
C LYS A 77 12.45 -6.36 3.89
N PRO A 78 13.31 -5.33 4.04
CA PRO A 78 13.41 -4.60 5.31
C PRO A 78 12.25 -3.63 5.57
N LEU A 79 11.36 -3.39 4.60
CA LEU A 79 10.33 -2.33 4.65
C LEU A 79 8.96 -2.84 5.13
N GLN A 80 8.83 -4.14 5.36
CA GLN A 80 7.54 -4.81 5.57
C GLN A 80 6.73 -4.19 6.71
N ARG A 81 7.38 -3.86 7.83
CA ARG A 81 6.72 -3.31 9.02
C ARG A 81 6.23 -1.88 8.79
N GLY A 82 7.07 -1.03 8.22
CA GLY A 82 6.72 0.33 7.88
C GLY A 82 5.60 0.38 6.85
N LEU A 83 5.66 -0.45 5.80
CA LEU A 83 4.61 -0.55 4.80
C LEU A 83 3.29 -1.05 5.40
N ALA A 84 3.32 -2.00 6.34
CA ALA A 84 2.14 -2.42 7.08
C ALA A 84 1.49 -1.26 7.87
N ALA A 85 2.30 -0.35 8.45
CA ALA A 85 1.76 0.86 9.08
C ALA A 85 1.09 1.79 8.06
N CYS A 86 1.65 1.94 6.86
CA CYS A 86 1.04 2.71 5.77
C CYS A 86 -0.24 2.07 5.20
N VAL A 87 -0.38 0.74 5.26
CA VAL A 87 -1.61 0.01 4.90
C VAL A 87 -2.73 0.34 5.89
N ALA A 88 -2.42 0.40 7.18
CA ALA A 88 -3.38 0.68 8.24
C ALA A 88 -3.60 2.19 8.52
N SER A 89 -3.01 3.08 7.72
CA SER A 89 -3.10 4.52 7.93
C SER A 89 -4.53 5.05 7.71
N ASN A 90 -4.93 6.00 8.55
CA ASN A 90 -6.19 6.75 8.39
C ASN A 90 -6.01 8.01 7.53
N ASN A 91 -4.79 8.34 7.11
CA ASN A 91 -4.53 9.49 6.27
C ASN A 91 -4.85 9.18 4.80
N ALA A 92 -5.86 9.84 4.25
CA ALA A 92 -6.32 9.59 2.87
C ALA A 92 -5.22 9.72 1.81
N LYS A 93 -4.22 10.59 2.01
CA LYS A 93 -3.09 10.73 1.08
C LYS A 93 -2.18 9.52 1.11
N ILE A 94 -1.91 8.99 2.30
CA ILE A 94 -1.10 7.78 2.50
C ILE A 94 -1.84 6.58 1.93
N VAL A 95 -3.12 6.40 2.27
CA VAL A 95 -3.98 5.34 1.72
C VAL A 95 -3.91 5.30 0.19
N ARG A 96 -4.03 6.45 -0.48
CA ARG A 96 -3.96 6.55 -1.94
C ARG A 96 -2.58 6.13 -2.49
N LEU A 97 -1.50 6.57 -1.86
CA LEU A 97 -0.14 6.24 -2.31
C LEU A 97 0.21 4.77 -2.03
N THR A 98 -0.23 4.23 -0.89
CA THR A 98 -0.11 2.81 -0.55
C THR A 98 -0.89 1.96 -1.55
N HIS A 99 -2.11 2.36 -1.94
CA HIS A 99 -2.87 1.70 -3.01
C HIS A 99 -2.08 1.64 -4.33
N ASN A 100 -1.50 2.76 -4.77
CA ASN A 100 -0.71 2.81 -6.01
C ASN A 100 0.51 1.89 -5.93
N LEU A 101 1.19 1.86 -4.78
CA LEU A 101 2.31 0.95 -4.53
C LEU A 101 1.86 -0.51 -4.60
N LEU A 102 0.79 -0.87 -3.89
CA LEU A 102 0.27 -2.24 -3.86
C LEU A 102 -0.20 -2.71 -5.24
N ALA A 103 -0.91 -1.87 -6.00
CA ALA A 103 -1.34 -2.21 -7.35
C ALA A 103 -0.13 -2.55 -8.25
N LYS A 104 0.97 -1.79 -8.10
CA LYS A 104 2.21 -2.07 -8.82
C LYS A 104 2.92 -3.33 -8.32
N LEU A 105 2.95 -3.54 -7.01
CA LEU A 105 3.55 -4.73 -6.40
C LEU A 105 2.82 -6.00 -6.83
N THR A 106 1.48 -6.02 -6.76
CA THR A 106 0.69 -7.20 -7.14
C THR A 106 0.75 -7.47 -8.64
N ALA A 107 0.96 -6.46 -9.48
CA ALA A 107 1.20 -6.65 -10.91
C ALA A 107 2.59 -7.23 -11.21
N LEU A 108 3.61 -6.86 -10.42
CA LEU A 108 4.98 -7.36 -10.59
C LEU A 108 5.21 -8.72 -9.93
N PHE A 109 4.55 -8.94 -8.79
CA PHE A 109 4.71 -10.05 -7.85
C PHE A 109 3.32 -10.53 -7.41
N PRO A 110 2.57 -11.20 -8.30
CA PRO A 110 1.21 -11.64 -8.01
C PRO A 110 1.17 -12.67 -6.89
N THR A 111 0.10 -12.65 -6.10
CA THR A 111 -0.21 -13.70 -5.12
C THR A 111 -0.87 -14.85 -5.85
N GLU A 112 -0.39 -16.08 -5.66
CA GLU A 112 -1.03 -17.24 -6.29
C GLU A 112 -2.32 -17.63 -5.55
N PRO A 113 -3.33 -18.11 -6.30
CA PRO A 113 -4.52 -18.72 -5.71
C PRO A 113 -4.23 -20.17 -5.27
N THR A 114 -3.36 -20.38 -4.29
CA THR A 114 -3.05 -21.73 -3.78
C THR A 114 -3.95 -22.08 -2.58
N GLY A 115 -5.17 -22.58 -2.84
CA GLY A 115 -6.06 -23.09 -1.79
C GLY A 115 -6.55 -22.04 -0.79
N VAL A 116 -7.02 -22.48 0.39
CA VAL A 116 -7.63 -21.62 1.45
C VAL A 116 -6.70 -20.54 2.02
N ALA A 117 -5.38 -20.65 1.85
CA ALA A 117 -4.40 -19.67 2.34
C ALA A 117 -3.71 -18.96 1.16
N GLN A 118 -3.74 -17.64 1.14
CA GLN A 118 -3.02 -16.85 0.14
C GLN A 118 -1.54 -16.77 0.56
N VAL A 119 -0.73 -17.70 0.05
CA VAL A 119 0.72 -17.71 0.34
C VAL A 119 1.44 -17.02 -0.81
N SER A 120 2.27 -16.03 -0.47
CA SER A 120 3.15 -15.37 -1.45
C SER A 120 4.23 -16.35 -1.90
N LYS A 121 4.49 -16.46 -3.21
CA LYS A 121 5.71 -17.13 -3.72
C LYS A 121 7.00 -16.38 -3.34
N TYR A 122 6.85 -15.13 -2.94
CA TYR A 122 7.93 -14.23 -2.56
C TYR A 122 7.90 -14.06 -1.05
N GLU A 123 8.78 -14.77 -0.35
CA GLU A 123 8.92 -14.72 1.12
C GLU A 123 9.10 -13.28 1.61
N GLU A 124 9.81 -12.45 0.83
CA GLU A 124 10.06 -11.05 1.14
C GLU A 124 8.79 -10.19 1.23
N LEU A 125 7.67 -10.64 0.64
CA LEU A 125 6.40 -9.91 0.61
C LEU A 125 5.30 -10.57 1.43
N GLU A 126 5.56 -11.73 2.03
CA GLU A 126 4.55 -12.53 2.72
C GLU A 126 3.88 -11.74 3.86
N THR A 127 4.69 -11.05 4.68
CA THR A 127 4.20 -10.25 5.81
C THR A 127 3.28 -9.12 5.35
N LEU A 128 3.69 -8.37 4.32
CA LEU A 128 2.90 -7.28 3.78
C LEU A 128 1.59 -7.78 3.15
N TYR A 129 1.63 -8.82 2.33
CA TYR A 129 0.43 -9.36 1.69
C TYR A 129 -0.56 -9.97 2.69
N ALA A 130 -0.06 -10.64 3.73
CA ALA A 130 -0.88 -11.09 4.85
C ALA A 130 -1.53 -9.90 5.59
N CYS A 131 -0.76 -8.84 5.86
CA CYS A 131 -1.25 -7.62 6.51
C CYS A 131 -2.35 -6.92 5.69
N VAL A 132 -2.13 -6.75 4.38
CA VAL A 132 -3.10 -6.13 3.45
C VAL A 132 -4.41 -6.91 3.45
N SER A 133 -4.31 -8.23 3.33
CA SER A 133 -5.48 -9.11 3.29
C SER A 133 -6.24 -9.01 4.62
N LYS A 134 -5.54 -9.18 5.75
CA LYS A 134 -6.13 -9.06 7.09
C LYS A 134 -6.83 -7.71 7.30
N TYR A 135 -6.16 -6.61 7.00
CA TYR A 135 -6.70 -5.26 7.15
C TYR A 135 -7.97 -5.06 6.31
N ALA A 136 -7.98 -5.54 5.06
CA ALA A 136 -9.15 -5.49 4.21
C ALA A 136 -10.33 -6.30 4.80
N PHE A 137 -10.10 -7.55 5.18
CA PHE A 137 -11.13 -8.44 5.75
C PHE A 137 -11.71 -7.88 7.07
N GLU A 138 -10.84 -7.46 7.99
CA GLU A 138 -11.26 -6.89 9.27
C GLU A 138 -12.05 -5.58 9.08
N GLY A 139 -11.66 -4.75 8.11
CA GLY A 139 -12.39 -3.54 7.75
C GLY A 139 -13.80 -3.81 7.26
N LEU A 140 -13.98 -4.80 6.37
CA LEU A 140 -15.30 -5.21 5.89
C LEU A 140 -16.17 -5.74 7.04
N ALA A 141 -15.61 -6.62 7.88
CA ALA A 141 -16.32 -7.19 9.02
C ALA A 141 -16.69 -6.13 10.08
N THR A 142 -15.81 -5.15 10.29
CA THR A 142 -16.06 -4.04 11.22
C THR A 142 -17.16 -3.13 10.69
N TYR A 143 -17.15 -2.81 9.39
CA TYR A 143 -18.23 -2.06 8.77
C TYR A 143 -19.57 -2.77 8.92
N GLU A 144 -19.63 -4.09 8.68
CA GLU A 144 -20.85 -4.91 8.79
C GLU A 144 -21.47 -4.82 10.19
N LYS A 145 -20.65 -4.69 11.25
CA LYS A 145 -21.10 -4.64 12.66
C LYS A 145 -21.32 -3.23 13.22
N SER A 146 -20.87 -2.19 12.53
CA SER A 146 -20.89 -0.81 13.05
C SER A 146 -22.32 -0.24 13.19
N ALA A 147 -22.53 0.84 13.95
CA ALA A 147 -23.82 1.55 13.93
C ALA A 147 -23.97 2.42 12.66
N PRO A 148 -25.21 2.77 12.24
CA PRO A 148 -25.43 3.68 11.10
C PRO A 148 -24.81 5.07 11.36
N GLY A 149 -24.25 5.70 10.32
CA GLY A 149 -23.83 7.13 10.35
C GLY A 149 -22.32 7.43 10.41
N ASN A 150 -21.49 6.59 11.04
CA ASN A 150 -20.03 6.86 11.19
C ASN A 150 -19.09 5.87 10.48
N ALA A 151 -19.63 4.92 9.73
CA ALA A 151 -18.85 3.76 9.25
C ALA A 151 -18.17 3.95 7.87
N ALA A 152 -18.63 4.91 7.05
CA ALA A 152 -18.19 5.02 5.66
C ALA A 152 -16.72 5.45 5.49
N THR A 153 -16.22 6.34 6.36
CA THR A 153 -14.82 6.79 6.34
C THR A 153 -13.85 5.69 6.75
N ALA A 154 -14.24 4.86 7.71
CA ALA A 154 -13.45 3.70 8.17
C ALA A 154 -13.34 2.59 7.10
N LEU A 155 -14.33 2.51 6.20
CA LEU A 155 -14.36 1.52 5.12
C LEU A 155 -13.46 1.91 3.93
N HIS A 156 -13.14 3.19 3.75
CA HIS A 156 -12.39 3.68 2.59
C HIS A 156 -11.01 3.02 2.45
N GLY A 157 -10.21 2.97 3.52
CA GLY A 157 -8.89 2.35 3.52
C GLY A 157 -8.94 0.86 3.12
N PRO A 158 -9.73 0.03 3.82
CA PRO A 158 -9.92 -1.39 3.50
C PRO A 158 -10.33 -1.63 2.04
N LEU A 159 -11.28 -0.86 1.50
CA LEU A 159 -11.69 -0.99 0.10
C LEU A 159 -10.58 -0.61 -0.88
N MET A 160 -9.78 0.42 -0.57
CA MET A 160 -8.65 0.81 -1.41
C MET A 160 -7.56 -0.26 -1.46
N MET A 161 -7.27 -0.89 -0.32
CA MET A 161 -6.30 -2.00 -0.25
C MET A 161 -6.81 -3.21 -1.04
N LEU A 162 -8.09 -3.56 -0.87
CA LEU A 162 -8.72 -4.64 -1.61
C LEU A 162 -8.72 -4.38 -3.13
N LYS A 163 -9.06 -3.17 -3.56
CA LYS A 163 -9.03 -2.77 -4.98
C LYS A 163 -7.65 -3.00 -5.59
N ALA A 164 -6.57 -2.71 -4.86
CA ALA A 164 -5.21 -2.94 -5.35
C ALA A 164 -4.95 -4.44 -5.59
N CYS A 165 -5.40 -5.31 -4.69
CA CYS A 165 -5.26 -6.76 -4.84
C CYS A 165 -6.06 -7.31 -6.02
N CYS A 166 -7.32 -6.88 -6.17
CA CYS A 166 -8.20 -7.36 -7.25
C CYS A 166 -7.76 -6.89 -8.65
N SER A 167 -7.08 -5.74 -8.75
CA SER A 167 -6.67 -5.18 -10.06
C SER A 167 -5.71 -6.09 -10.85
N SER A 168 -4.92 -6.91 -10.16
CA SER A 168 -3.91 -7.79 -10.75
C SER A 168 -4.31 -9.28 -10.69
N ASN A 169 -5.24 -9.65 -9.80
CA ASN A 169 -5.74 -11.01 -9.66
C ASN A 169 -7.27 -10.99 -9.52
N PRO A 170 -8.02 -11.14 -10.62
CA PRO A 170 -9.49 -11.14 -10.58
C PRO A 170 -10.08 -12.20 -9.64
N GLY A 171 -9.45 -13.38 -9.55
CA GLY A 171 -9.89 -14.46 -8.66
C GLY A 171 -9.71 -14.17 -7.16
N TYR A 172 -9.02 -13.07 -6.82
CA TYR A 172 -8.96 -12.57 -5.44
C TYR A 172 -10.35 -12.22 -4.91
N ILE A 173 -11.24 -11.70 -5.78
CA ILE A 173 -12.56 -11.26 -5.36
C ILE A 173 -13.49 -12.42 -5.04
N ASP A 174 -13.29 -13.60 -5.63
CA ASP A 174 -14.18 -14.76 -5.48
C ASP A 174 -14.32 -15.18 -4.01
N ARG A 175 -13.23 -15.04 -3.22
CA ARG A 175 -13.21 -15.34 -1.77
C ARG A 175 -13.97 -14.30 -0.95
N LEU A 176 -14.20 -13.14 -1.54
CA LEU A 176 -14.72 -11.94 -0.89
C LEU A 176 -16.12 -11.56 -1.36
N VAL A 177 -16.66 -12.23 -2.38
CA VAL A 177 -17.99 -11.95 -2.93
C VAL A 177 -19.04 -11.88 -1.82
N LEU A 178 -19.09 -12.87 -0.93
CA LEU A 178 -20.10 -12.91 0.13
C LEU A 178 -19.96 -11.74 1.13
N PRO A 179 -18.80 -11.50 1.78
CA PRO A 179 -18.60 -10.32 2.63
C PRO A 179 -18.86 -8.99 1.90
N LEU A 180 -18.39 -8.86 0.66
CA LEU A 180 -18.58 -7.64 -0.13
C LEU A 180 -20.06 -7.37 -0.42
N MET A 181 -20.82 -8.39 -0.80
CA MET A 181 -22.25 -8.24 -1.05
C MET A 181 -23.00 -7.79 0.20
N ARG A 182 -22.64 -8.28 1.39
CA ARG A 182 -23.23 -7.82 2.66
C ARG A 182 -22.91 -6.36 2.95
N VAL A 183 -21.65 -5.96 2.76
CA VAL A 183 -21.21 -4.57 2.93
C VAL A 183 -21.93 -3.66 1.94
N LEU A 184 -22.03 -4.05 0.66
CA LEU A 184 -22.76 -3.30 -0.37
C LEU A 184 -24.24 -3.14 -0.04
N HIS A 185 -24.91 -4.21 0.36
CA HIS A 185 -26.33 -4.15 0.76
C HIS A 185 -26.51 -3.17 1.93
N ARG A 186 -25.64 -3.23 2.93
CA ARG A 186 -25.66 -2.29 4.04
C ARG A 186 -25.40 -0.86 3.60
N MET A 187 -24.39 -0.60 2.76
CA MET A 187 -24.10 0.74 2.22
C MET A 187 -25.30 1.34 1.49
N VAL A 188 -25.99 0.54 0.67
CA VAL A 188 -27.22 0.98 -0.02
C VAL A 188 -28.30 1.35 0.99
N LYS A 189 -28.51 0.52 2.02
CA LYS A 189 -29.49 0.81 3.08
C LYS A 189 -29.15 2.10 3.83
N ASP A 190 -27.89 2.28 4.22
CA ASP A 190 -27.41 3.47 4.93
C ASP A 190 -27.61 4.75 4.08
N HIS A 191 -27.33 4.67 2.77
CA HIS A 191 -27.52 5.77 1.83
C HIS A 191 -28.98 6.15 1.62
N VAL A 192 -29.88 5.16 1.50
CA VAL A 192 -31.32 5.39 1.33
C VAL A 192 -31.96 5.97 2.61
N SER A 193 -31.41 5.66 3.77
CA SER A 193 -31.90 6.16 5.06
C SER A 193 -31.36 7.55 5.46
N SER A 194 -30.46 8.13 4.65
CA SER A 194 -29.87 9.46 4.86
C SER A 194 -30.57 10.52 4.02
#